data_AF-A0A7J2YSA5-F1
#
_entry.id   AF-A0A7J2YSA5-F1
#
_cell.length_a   1.000
_cell.length_b   1.000
_cell.length_c   1.000
_cell.angle_alpha   90.00
_cell.angle_beta   90.00
_cell.angle_gamma   90.00
#
_symmetry.space_group_name_H-M   'P 1'
#
loop_
_entity.id
_entity.type
_entity.pdbx_description
1 polymer ?
#
loop_
_entity_poly.entity_id
_entity_poly.type
_entity_poly.pdbx_seq_one_letter_code
_entity_poly.pdbx_strand_id
1 'polypeptide(L)'
;MSLSSKEIENQIKDYKLTFIGVRDPEIEWRIKLPMFVDTFYALVQETGSVPSQEEFVKKYFEFNALDLRETIVTPERKLGLEARLRRTYPSLVRDLHLNALLHESGFEVSYDRDTDVAAGVDHMVKYKGSLFMIHSYVGTSRGRLGRQIKNQRHDFTGKHFDIILDMSNPKVKKVGDFFLYSDNEVGRLKQELDKLAL
;
A
#
# COMPACT_ATOMS: atom_id res chain seq x y z
N MET A 1 15.79 -3.33 0.86
CA MET A 1 15.11 -4.16 1.89
C MET A 1 14.83 -5.51 1.22
N SER A 2 15.17 -6.65 1.83
CA SER A 2 15.25 -7.94 1.12
C SER A 2 14.30 -9.01 1.65
N LEU A 3 13.05 -8.66 1.96
CA LEU A 3 12.03 -9.70 2.14
C LEU A 3 11.55 -10.13 0.75
N SER A 4 11.65 -11.43 0.48
CA SER A 4 11.03 -12.03 -0.71
C SER A 4 9.50 -12.04 -0.57
N SER A 5 8.81 -12.09 -1.72
CA SER A 5 7.36 -12.24 -1.77
C SER A 5 6.92 -13.49 -0.99
N LYS A 6 7.71 -14.57 -1.07
CA LYS A 6 7.43 -15.82 -0.36
C LYS A 6 7.65 -15.73 1.16
N GLU A 7 8.68 -15.03 1.61
CA GLU A 7 8.89 -14.77 3.05
C GLU A 7 7.75 -13.95 3.64
N ILE A 8 7.30 -12.91 2.92
CA ILE A 8 6.15 -12.10 3.31
C ILE A 8 4.90 -12.98 3.45
N GLU A 9 4.62 -13.82 2.45
CA GLU A 9 3.50 -14.77 2.51
C GLU A 9 3.58 -15.71 3.71
N ASN A 10 4.76 -16.23 4.00
CA ASN A 10 4.97 -17.15 5.11
C ASN A 10 4.75 -16.48 6.47
N GLN A 11 5.09 -15.20 6.61
CA GLN A 11 4.90 -14.44 7.85
C GLN A 11 3.42 -14.10 8.07
N ILE A 12 2.72 -13.65 7.03
CA ILE A 12 1.35 -13.12 7.19
C ILE A 12 0.26 -14.19 7.15
N LYS A 13 0.58 -15.44 6.77
CA LYS A 13 -0.42 -16.52 6.61
C LYS A 13 -1.26 -16.76 7.87
N ASP A 14 -0.68 -16.53 9.04
CA ASP A 14 -1.31 -16.76 10.35
C ASP A 14 -1.81 -15.45 11.00
N TYR A 15 -1.52 -14.29 10.39
CA TYR A 15 -2.00 -13.01 10.89
C TYR A 15 -3.51 -12.90 10.70
N LYS A 16 -4.18 -12.39 11.74
CA LYS A 16 -5.63 -12.13 11.72
C LYS A 16 -5.90 -10.64 11.63
N LEU A 17 -6.65 -10.26 10.60
CA LEU A 17 -7.04 -8.88 10.41
C LEU A 17 -8.27 -8.57 11.26
N THR A 18 -8.16 -7.55 12.11
CA THR A 18 -9.30 -7.04 12.87
C THR A 18 -9.66 -5.64 12.38
N PHE A 19 -10.95 -5.35 12.33
CA PHE A 19 -11.45 -4.06 11.85
C PHE A 19 -12.44 -3.46 12.83
N ILE A 20 -12.26 -2.18 13.09
CA ILE A 20 -13.16 -1.38 13.92
C ILE A 20 -14.14 -0.68 12.97
N GLY A 21 -15.44 -0.79 13.26
CA GLY A 21 -16.53 -0.25 12.43
C GLY A 21 -16.63 1.28 12.41
N VAL A 22 -15.83 1.96 13.23
CA VAL A 22 -15.83 3.43 13.37
C VAL A 22 -15.19 4.11 12.16
N ARG A 23 -15.84 5.17 11.68
CA ARG A 23 -15.35 6.07 10.64
C ARG A 23 -15.61 7.49 11.09
N ASP A 24 -14.55 8.16 11.53
CA ASP A 24 -14.57 9.57 11.88
C ASP A 24 -14.27 10.41 10.61
N PRO A 25 -15.20 11.23 10.11
CA PRO A 25 -14.99 12.04 8.92
C PRO A 25 -13.83 13.05 9.02
N GLU A 26 -13.56 13.57 10.22
CA GLU A 26 -12.42 14.49 10.45
C GLU A 26 -11.11 13.75 10.20
N ILE A 27 -10.98 12.56 10.80
CA ILE A 27 -9.81 11.70 10.64
C ILE A 27 -9.66 11.21 9.20
N GLU A 28 -10.74 10.89 8.50
CA GLU A 28 -10.68 10.34 7.14
C GLU A 28 -10.25 11.40 6.10
N TRP A 29 -10.71 12.64 6.24
CA TRP A 29 -10.66 13.60 5.12
C TRP A 29 -10.15 15.00 5.46
N ARG A 30 -10.22 15.46 6.71
CA ARG A 30 -9.98 16.88 7.04
C ARG A 30 -8.65 17.09 7.73
N ILE A 31 -8.27 16.17 8.59
CA ILE A 31 -7.05 16.25 9.38
C ILE A 31 -5.87 15.75 8.55
N LYS A 32 -4.79 16.53 8.53
CA LYS A 32 -3.49 16.09 8.02
C LYS A 32 -2.80 15.24 9.09
N LEU A 33 -2.66 13.95 8.80
CA LEU A 33 -1.98 13.00 9.67
C LEU A 33 -0.59 12.68 9.13
N PRO A 34 0.37 12.30 10.00
CA PRO A 34 1.61 11.69 9.56
C PRO A 34 1.37 10.47 8.68
N MET A 35 2.21 10.27 7.69
CA MET A 35 2.01 9.22 6.69
C MET A 35 2.13 7.84 7.31
N PHE A 36 1.11 7.01 7.09
CA PHE A 36 1.04 5.66 7.67
C PHE A 36 2.14 4.73 7.14
N VAL A 37 2.51 4.92 5.86
CA VAL A 37 3.53 4.14 5.16
C VAL A 37 4.91 4.27 5.81
N ASP A 38 5.24 5.46 6.33
CA ASP A 38 6.54 5.72 6.96
C ASP A 38 6.76 4.85 8.19
N THR A 39 5.75 4.77 9.08
CA THR A 39 5.83 3.92 10.27
C THR A 39 5.90 2.45 9.90
N PHE A 40 5.12 2.01 8.90
CA PHE A 40 5.11 0.62 8.46
C PHE A 40 6.48 0.19 7.93
N TYR A 41 7.06 0.95 6.98
CA TYR A 41 8.38 0.60 6.44
C TYR A 41 9.50 0.76 7.47
N ALA A 42 9.42 1.73 8.39
CA ALA A 42 10.38 1.84 9.48
C ALA A 42 10.39 0.57 10.36
N LEU A 43 9.22 0.02 10.68
CA LEU A 43 9.11 -1.25 11.41
C LEU A 43 9.68 -2.43 10.62
N VAL A 44 9.41 -2.52 9.32
CA VAL A 44 9.98 -3.60 8.49
C VAL A 44 11.51 -3.46 8.42
N GLN A 45 12.05 -2.24 8.36
CA GLN A 45 13.50 -2.00 8.39
C GLN A 45 14.13 -2.38 9.73
N GLU A 46 13.50 -1.98 10.83
CA GLU A 46 13.98 -2.22 12.19
C GLU A 46 13.97 -3.72 12.55
N THR A 47 12.91 -4.43 12.16
CA THR A 47 12.69 -5.83 12.58
C THR A 47 13.11 -6.86 11.54
N GLY A 48 13.27 -6.48 10.28
CA GLY A 48 13.44 -7.43 9.17
C GLY A 48 12.21 -8.31 8.94
N SER A 49 11.04 -7.91 9.42
CA SER A 49 9.80 -8.69 9.34
C SER A 49 8.59 -7.81 9.05
N VAL A 50 7.51 -8.42 8.54
CA VAL A 50 6.23 -7.73 8.37
C VAL A 50 5.62 -7.54 9.76
N PRO A 51 5.40 -6.31 10.25
CA PRO A 51 4.79 -6.13 11.57
C PRO A 51 3.36 -6.63 11.54
N SER A 52 2.86 -7.18 12.65
CA SER A 52 1.43 -7.44 12.82
C SER A 52 0.61 -6.15 12.80
N GLN A 53 -0.71 -6.28 12.59
CA GLN A 53 -1.61 -5.11 12.59
C GLN A 53 -1.56 -4.36 13.93
N GLU A 54 -1.40 -5.06 15.04
CA GLU A 54 -1.31 -4.48 16.39
C GLU A 54 0.01 -3.73 16.60
N GLU A 55 1.15 -4.34 16.22
CA GLU A 55 2.46 -3.71 16.30
C GLU A 55 2.52 -2.43 15.46
N PHE A 56 1.97 -2.48 14.25
CA PHE A 56 1.87 -1.33 13.37
C PHE A 56 1.06 -0.19 14.02
N VAL A 57 -0.14 -0.47 14.52
CA VAL A 57 -1.00 0.53 15.17
C VAL A 57 -0.30 1.12 16.39
N LYS A 58 0.24 0.28 17.27
CA LYS A 58 0.94 0.71 18.48
C LYS A 58 2.10 1.64 18.15
N LYS A 59 3.00 1.21 17.25
CA LYS A 59 4.19 1.99 16.89
C LYS A 59 3.82 3.30 16.20
N TYR A 60 2.74 3.34 15.43
CA TYR A 60 2.26 4.57 14.81
C TYR A 60 1.91 5.64 15.86
N PHE A 61 1.18 5.25 16.90
CA PHE A 61 0.87 6.17 17.99
C PHE A 61 2.12 6.60 18.77
N GLU A 62 3.10 5.70 18.94
CA GLU A 62 4.36 6.01 19.62
C GLU A 62 5.22 7.00 18.82
N PHE A 63 5.46 6.72 17.54
CA PHE A 63 6.29 7.55 16.65
C PHE A 63 5.73 8.95 16.45
N ASN A 64 4.40 9.07 16.44
CA ASN A 64 3.73 10.31 16.11
C ASN A 64 3.10 10.98 17.35
N ALA A 65 3.47 10.57 18.57
CA ALA A 65 2.84 11.03 19.80
C ALA A 65 2.79 12.57 19.92
N LEU A 66 3.83 13.27 19.46
CA LEU A 66 3.90 14.73 19.47
C LEU A 66 2.91 15.36 18.47
N ASP A 67 2.91 14.90 17.22
CA ASP A 67 2.03 15.40 16.16
C ASP A 67 0.55 15.09 16.42
N LEU A 68 0.30 13.97 17.10
CA LEU A 68 -1.06 13.52 17.41
C LEU A 68 -1.65 14.18 18.65
N ARG A 69 -0.85 14.81 19.52
CA ARG A 69 -1.29 15.36 20.81
C ARG A 69 -2.45 16.34 20.67
N GLU A 70 -2.35 17.27 19.72
CA GLU A 70 -3.37 18.30 19.46
C GLU A 70 -4.44 17.84 18.47
N THR A 71 -4.15 16.78 17.73
CA THR A 71 -5.01 16.27 16.65
C THR A 71 -6.05 15.28 17.18
N ILE A 72 -5.65 14.44 18.13
CA ILE A 72 -6.44 13.36 18.70
C ILE A 72 -6.83 13.70 20.15
N VAL A 73 -7.60 14.77 20.28
CA VAL A 73 -8.00 15.31 21.60
C VAL A 73 -9.12 14.52 22.29
N THR A 74 -9.80 13.61 21.58
CA THR A 74 -10.89 12.80 22.17
C THR A 74 -10.67 11.30 21.97
N PRO A 75 -11.22 10.46 22.88
CA PRO A 75 -11.21 9.01 22.71
C PRO A 75 -11.82 8.54 21.39
N GLU A 76 -12.87 9.22 20.90
CA GLU A 76 -13.55 8.90 19.65
C GLU A 76 -12.64 9.16 18.44
N ARG A 77 -11.90 10.28 18.43
CA ARG A 77 -10.91 10.57 17.39
C ARG A 77 -9.79 9.54 17.40
N LYS A 78 -9.34 9.11 18.58
CA LYS A 78 -8.31 8.07 18.71
C LYS A 78 -8.79 6.76 18.11
N LEU A 79 -10.01 6.36 18.46
CA LEU A 79 -10.65 5.15 17.93
C LEU A 79 -10.87 5.25 16.41
N GLY A 80 -11.26 6.43 15.92
CA GLY A 80 -11.38 6.71 14.49
C GLY A 80 -10.07 6.57 13.74
N LEU A 81 -8.96 7.05 14.30
CA LEU A 81 -7.63 6.88 13.73
C LEU A 81 -7.17 5.44 13.76
N GLU A 82 -7.34 4.74 14.89
CA GLU A 82 -7.02 3.32 14.98
C GLU A 82 -7.79 2.52 13.93
N ALA A 83 -9.10 2.78 13.79
CA ALA A 83 -9.93 2.14 12.78
C ALA A 83 -9.40 2.41 11.36
N ARG A 84 -8.91 3.62 11.08
CA ARG A 84 -8.32 3.98 9.78
C ARG A 84 -6.97 3.30 9.54
N LEU A 85 -6.10 3.22 10.55
CA LEU A 85 -4.82 2.50 10.50
C LEU A 85 -5.04 1.02 10.20
N ARG A 86 -5.94 0.37 10.96
CA ARG A 86 -6.30 -1.05 10.77
C ARG A 86 -6.82 -1.34 9.37
N ARG A 87 -7.63 -0.44 8.80
CA ARG A 87 -8.12 -0.56 7.41
C ARG A 87 -7.03 -0.36 6.36
N THR A 88 -6.04 0.48 6.64
CA THR A 88 -4.94 0.76 5.71
C THR A 88 -3.91 -0.37 5.69
N TYR A 89 -3.67 -1.01 6.83
CA TYR A 89 -2.63 -2.02 7.01
C TYR A 89 -2.61 -3.14 5.94
N PRO A 90 -3.73 -3.76 5.52
CA PRO A 90 -3.70 -4.77 4.46
C PRO A 90 -3.20 -4.24 3.11
N SER A 91 -3.36 -2.93 2.85
CA SER A 91 -2.83 -2.30 1.66
C SER A 91 -1.31 -2.14 1.73
N LEU A 92 -0.76 -1.78 2.89
CA LEU A 92 0.69 -1.65 3.08
C LEU A 92 1.40 -2.99 2.94
N VAL A 93 0.82 -4.07 3.49
CA VAL A 93 1.33 -5.43 3.32
C VAL A 93 1.29 -5.87 1.85
N ARG A 94 0.19 -5.57 1.14
CA ARG A 94 0.10 -5.83 -0.31
C ARG A 94 1.16 -5.09 -1.11
N ASP A 95 1.43 -3.85 -0.76
CA ASP A 95 2.35 -2.99 -1.48
C ASP A 95 3.81 -3.45 -1.29
N LEU A 96 4.16 -3.82 -0.05
CA LEU A 96 5.43 -4.49 0.27
C LEU A 96 5.58 -5.80 -0.52
N HIS A 97 4.52 -6.62 -0.56
CA HIS A 97 4.51 -7.89 -1.30
C HIS A 97 4.69 -7.67 -2.81
N LEU A 98 3.96 -6.72 -3.39
CA LEU A 98 4.06 -6.39 -4.81
C LEU A 98 5.45 -5.87 -5.17
N ASN A 99 6.03 -5.02 -4.33
CA ASN A 99 7.39 -4.53 -4.53
C ASN A 99 8.40 -5.68 -4.62
N ALA A 100 8.34 -6.64 -3.68
CA ALA A 100 9.19 -7.83 -3.69
C ALA A 100 8.95 -8.69 -4.95
N LEU A 101 7.68 -8.90 -5.31
CA LEU A 101 7.31 -9.72 -6.48
C LEU A 101 7.78 -9.10 -7.81
N LEU A 102 7.71 -7.78 -7.95
CA LEU A 102 8.21 -7.07 -9.12
C LEU A 102 9.74 -7.20 -9.24
N HIS A 103 10.47 -7.03 -8.13
CA HIS A 103 11.92 -7.24 -8.11
C HIS A 103 12.31 -8.67 -8.49
N GLU A 104 11.63 -9.67 -7.92
CA GLU A 104 11.85 -11.09 -8.24
C GLU A 104 11.55 -11.41 -9.72
N SER A 105 10.62 -10.67 -10.31
CA SER A 105 10.27 -10.78 -11.73
C SER A 105 11.24 -10.07 -12.68
N GLY A 106 12.33 -9.50 -12.14
CA GLY A 106 13.39 -8.85 -12.91
C GLY A 106 13.14 -7.38 -13.24
N PHE A 107 12.17 -6.74 -12.59
CA PHE A 107 11.97 -5.29 -12.73
C PHE A 107 12.97 -4.51 -11.86
N GLU A 108 13.52 -3.43 -12.42
CA GLU A 108 14.23 -2.41 -11.65
C GLU A 108 13.17 -1.49 -11.04
N VAL A 109 12.81 -1.76 -9.78
CA VAL A 109 11.82 -0.99 -9.03
C VAL A 109 12.53 0.04 -8.16
N SER A 110 12.14 1.30 -8.27
CA SER A 110 12.55 2.36 -7.36
C SER A 110 11.32 2.92 -6.64
N TYR A 111 11.50 3.32 -5.39
CA TYR A 111 10.53 4.09 -4.64
C TYR A 111 11.09 5.50 -4.44
N ASP A 112 10.33 6.51 -4.82
CA ASP A 112 10.63 7.90 -4.52
C ASP A 112 9.48 8.49 -3.70
N ARG A 113 9.79 8.90 -2.46
CA ARG A 113 8.83 9.43 -1.49
C ARG A 113 8.22 10.74 -1.96
N ASP A 114 8.99 11.56 -2.66
CA ASP A 114 8.50 12.86 -3.15
C ASP A 114 7.55 12.65 -4.33
N THR A 115 7.82 11.66 -5.20
CA THR A 115 6.90 11.25 -6.28
C THR A 115 5.66 10.50 -5.76
N ASP A 116 5.76 9.69 -4.69
CA ASP A 116 4.59 9.05 -4.06
C ASP A 116 3.64 10.09 -3.44
N VAL A 117 4.18 11.06 -2.69
CA VAL A 117 3.38 12.11 -2.05
C VAL A 117 2.80 13.10 -3.07
N ALA A 118 3.53 13.44 -4.14
CA ALA A 118 3.09 14.42 -5.14
C ALA A 118 2.23 13.83 -6.27
N ALA A 119 2.50 12.58 -6.69
CA ALA A 119 1.85 11.94 -7.84
C ALA A 119 1.05 10.68 -7.48
N GLY A 120 1.10 10.19 -6.23
CA GLY A 120 0.36 9.00 -5.79
C GLY A 120 0.76 7.73 -6.54
N VAL A 121 2.05 7.63 -6.87
CA VAL A 121 2.68 6.52 -7.57
C VAL A 121 3.17 5.51 -6.54
N ASP A 122 2.59 4.31 -6.54
CA ASP A 122 2.92 3.29 -5.56
C ASP A 122 4.30 2.65 -5.88
N HIS A 123 4.63 2.46 -7.17
CA HIS A 123 5.96 1.99 -7.60
C HIS A 123 6.45 2.67 -8.88
N MET A 124 7.74 2.97 -8.98
CA MET A 124 8.38 3.38 -10.22
C MET A 124 9.16 2.20 -10.81
N VAL A 125 8.81 1.79 -12.03
CA VAL A 125 9.39 0.62 -12.68
C VAL A 125 10.15 1.06 -13.91
N LYS A 126 11.46 0.78 -13.93
CA LYS A 126 12.27 0.95 -15.14
C LYS A 126 12.31 -0.36 -15.91
N TYR A 127 11.90 -0.29 -17.17
CA TYR A 127 11.79 -1.44 -18.05
C TYR A 127 12.19 -1.06 -19.48
N LYS A 128 13.14 -1.81 -20.06
CA LYS A 128 13.70 -1.56 -21.41
C LYS A 128 14.10 -0.09 -21.66
N GLY A 129 14.71 0.54 -20.66
CA GLY A 129 15.17 1.94 -20.74
C GLY A 129 14.07 3.00 -20.58
N SER A 130 12.80 2.61 -20.47
CA SER A 130 11.68 3.51 -20.14
C SER A 130 11.33 3.44 -18.66
N LEU A 131 10.91 4.57 -18.08
CA LEU A 131 10.38 4.67 -16.73
C LEU A 131 8.85 4.65 -16.78
N PHE A 132 8.24 3.82 -15.93
CA PHE A 132 6.80 3.66 -15.81
C PHE A 132 6.36 3.88 -14.37
N MET A 133 5.28 4.63 -14.18
CA MET A 133 4.67 4.91 -12.90
C MET A 133 3.52 3.93 -12.67
N ILE A 134 3.67 3.04 -11.71
CA ILE A 134 2.71 1.97 -11.42
C ILE A 134 1.83 2.38 -10.24
N HIS A 135 0.52 2.19 -10.40
CA HIS A 135 -0.48 2.38 -9.37
C HIS A 135 -1.14 1.05 -9.03
N SER A 136 -1.09 0.67 -7.76
CA SER A 136 -1.64 -0.57 -7.25
C SER A 136 -2.93 -0.27 -6.48
N TYR A 137 -4.02 -0.94 -6.84
CA TYR A 137 -5.26 -0.87 -6.03
C TYR A 137 -6.14 -2.09 -6.21
N VAL A 138 -7.02 -2.27 -5.23
CA VAL A 138 -8.02 -3.31 -5.23
C VAL A 138 -9.23 -2.86 -6.05
N GLY A 139 -9.66 -3.67 -7.02
CA GLY A 139 -10.75 -3.41 -7.97
C GLY A 139 -12.17 -3.37 -7.37
N THR A 140 -12.33 -2.97 -6.10
CA THR A 140 -13.64 -2.74 -5.49
C THR A 140 -14.20 -1.36 -5.90
N SER A 141 -15.51 -1.15 -5.74
CA SER A 141 -16.12 0.17 -5.98
C SER A 141 -15.46 1.29 -5.17
N ARG A 142 -15.02 0.98 -3.94
CA ARG A 142 -14.28 1.92 -3.08
C ARG A 142 -12.85 2.16 -3.57
N GLY A 143 -12.14 1.13 -4.01
CA GLY A 143 -10.80 1.29 -4.58
C GLY A 143 -10.83 2.17 -5.84
N ARG A 144 -11.80 1.94 -6.73
CA ARG A 144 -12.04 2.78 -7.90
C ARG A 144 -12.36 4.24 -7.53
N LEU A 145 -13.23 4.45 -6.54
CA LEU A 145 -13.54 5.80 -6.05
C LEU A 145 -12.27 6.49 -5.49
N GLY A 146 -11.49 5.78 -4.68
CA GLY A 146 -10.21 6.30 -4.16
C GLY A 146 -9.24 6.69 -5.28
N ARG A 147 -9.14 5.87 -6.34
CA ARG A 147 -8.35 6.16 -7.53
C ARG A 147 -8.84 7.41 -8.27
N GLN A 148 -10.15 7.54 -8.47
CA GLN A 148 -10.74 8.74 -9.10
C GLN A 148 -10.41 10.01 -8.32
N ILE A 149 -10.50 9.98 -6.98
CA ILE A 149 -10.15 11.13 -6.13
C ILE A 149 -8.65 11.41 -6.19
N LYS A 150 -7.77 10.39 -6.30
CA LYS A 150 -6.32 10.59 -6.53
C LYS A 150 -6.09 11.26 -7.90
N ASN A 151 -6.80 10.84 -8.94
CA ASN A 151 -6.63 11.39 -10.29
C ASN A 151 -7.02 12.86 -10.43
N GLN A 152 -7.90 13.36 -9.56
CA GLN A 152 -8.27 14.78 -9.53
C GLN A 152 -7.26 15.65 -8.77
N ARG A 153 -6.38 15.03 -7.97
CA ARG A 153 -5.44 15.74 -7.08
C ARG A 153 -4.02 15.79 -7.61
N HIS A 154 -3.66 14.96 -8.58
CA HIS A 154 -2.29 14.83 -9.10
C HIS A 154 -2.25 15.12 -10.60
N ASP A 155 -1.20 15.82 -11.03
CA ASP A 155 -0.87 16.00 -12.43
C ASP A 155 0.03 14.83 -12.87
N PHE A 156 -0.55 13.87 -13.59
CA PHE A 156 0.18 12.69 -14.06
C PHE A 156 0.95 13.03 -15.32
N THR A 157 2.25 13.29 -15.17
CA THR A 157 3.17 13.42 -16.31
C THR A 157 3.97 12.13 -16.48
N GLY A 158 4.06 11.62 -17.73
CA GLY A 158 4.80 10.39 -18.04
C GLY A 158 3.92 9.18 -18.34
N LYS A 159 4.49 7.97 -18.23
CA LYS A 159 3.83 6.70 -18.59
C LYS A 159 3.24 6.03 -17.34
N HIS A 160 1.93 6.12 -17.13
CA HIS A 160 1.24 5.59 -15.95
C HIS A 160 0.47 4.29 -16.23
N PHE A 161 0.55 3.32 -15.31
CA PHE A 161 -0.11 2.02 -15.42
C PHE A 161 -0.78 1.59 -14.13
N ASP A 162 -2.01 1.11 -14.23
CA ASP A 162 -2.75 0.56 -13.11
C ASP A 162 -2.57 -0.97 -13.06
N ILE A 163 -2.10 -1.49 -11.94
CA ILE A 163 -2.13 -2.93 -11.62
C ILE A 163 -3.30 -3.21 -10.66
N ILE A 164 -4.40 -3.68 -11.23
CA ILE A 164 -5.66 -3.85 -10.51
C ILE A 164 -5.72 -5.26 -9.92
N LEU A 165 -5.87 -5.35 -8.60
CA LEU A 165 -6.20 -6.61 -7.94
C LEU A 165 -7.72 -6.85 -8.04
N ASP A 166 -8.10 -7.71 -8.99
CA ASP A 166 -9.50 -8.06 -9.20
C ASP A 166 -9.98 -9.08 -8.16
N MET A 167 -10.71 -8.60 -7.15
CA MET A 167 -11.27 -9.42 -6.08
C MET A 167 -12.41 -10.35 -6.55
N SER A 168 -12.97 -10.11 -7.73
CA SER A 168 -13.97 -11.01 -8.33
C SER A 168 -13.34 -12.21 -9.03
N ASN A 169 -12.03 -12.13 -9.31
CA ASN A 169 -11.29 -13.24 -9.90
C ASN A 169 -11.15 -14.39 -8.89
N PRO A 170 -11.70 -15.59 -9.17
CA PRO A 170 -11.59 -16.73 -8.27
C PRO A 170 -10.13 -17.22 -8.09
N LYS A 171 -9.22 -16.79 -8.97
CA LYS A 171 -7.79 -17.11 -8.91
C LYS A 171 -6.97 -16.06 -8.16
N VAL A 172 -7.60 -15.07 -7.52
CA VAL A 172 -6.88 -14.08 -6.71
C VAL A 172 -6.07 -14.79 -5.63
N LYS A 173 -4.80 -14.42 -5.47
CA LYS A 173 -3.93 -15.05 -4.49
C LYS A 173 -4.41 -14.66 -3.09
N LYS A 174 -4.72 -15.66 -2.26
CA LYS A 174 -5.13 -15.47 -0.87
C LYS A 174 -4.15 -16.14 0.07
N VAL A 175 -3.68 -15.40 1.06
CA VAL A 175 -2.76 -15.87 2.11
C VAL A 175 -3.28 -15.38 3.44
N GLY A 176 -3.78 -16.30 4.29
CA GLY A 176 -4.49 -15.93 5.50
C GLY A 176 -5.69 -15.02 5.19
N ASP A 177 -5.74 -13.87 5.86
CA ASP A 177 -6.77 -12.84 5.63
C ASP A 177 -6.40 -11.84 4.52
N PHE A 178 -5.25 -12.01 3.86
CA PHE A 178 -4.74 -11.10 2.83
C PHE A 178 -5.05 -11.60 1.43
N PHE A 179 -5.40 -10.65 0.56
CA PHE A 179 -5.45 -10.84 -0.89
C PHE A 179 -4.22 -10.15 -1.47
N LEU A 180 -3.46 -10.86 -2.29
CA LEU A 180 -2.15 -10.42 -2.80
C LEU A 180 -2.12 -10.48 -4.33
N TYR A 181 -1.18 -9.73 -4.90
CA TYR A 181 -0.82 -9.87 -6.30
C TYR A 181 -0.13 -11.23 -6.55
N SER A 182 -0.18 -11.69 -7.79
CA SER A 182 0.48 -12.92 -8.24
C SER A 182 1.25 -12.69 -9.53
N ASP A 183 1.96 -13.73 -9.98
CA ASP A 183 2.65 -13.73 -11.27
C ASP A 183 1.70 -13.44 -12.45
N ASN A 184 0.39 -13.68 -12.28
CA ASN A 184 -0.60 -13.33 -13.31
C ASN A 184 -0.69 -11.81 -13.51
N GLU A 185 -0.77 -11.04 -12.43
CA GLU A 185 -0.86 -9.59 -12.52
C GLU A 185 0.47 -8.97 -12.98
N VAL A 186 1.60 -9.51 -12.53
CA VAL A 186 2.93 -9.06 -12.98
C VAL A 186 3.18 -9.43 -14.45
N GLY A 187 2.75 -10.62 -14.89
CA GLY A 187 2.83 -11.02 -16.29
C GLY A 187 1.99 -10.13 -17.21
N ARG A 188 0.79 -9.73 -16.77
CA ARG A 188 -0.04 -8.75 -17.49
C ARG A 188 0.63 -7.39 -17.56
N LEU A 189 1.20 -6.91 -16.44
CA LEU A 189 1.97 -5.67 -16.43
C LEU A 189 3.09 -5.75 -17.46
N LYS A 190 3.89 -6.81 -17.46
CA LYS A 190 4.98 -7.00 -18.44
C LYS A 190 4.50 -6.94 -19.88
N GLN A 191 3.39 -7.62 -20.20
CA GLN A 191 2.80 -7.59 -21.55
C GLN A 191 2.36 -6.17 -21.96
N GLU A 192 1.77 -5.40 -21.05
CA GLU A 192 1.41 -4.01 -21.34
C GLU A 192 2.64 -3.13 -21.53
N LEU A 193 3.65 -3.26 -20.67
CA LEU A 193 4.89 -2.51 -20.81
C LEU A 193 5.64 -2.86 -22.10
N ASP A 194 5.61 -4.12 -22.54
CA ASP A 194 6.21 -4.55 -23.81
C ASP A 194 5.58 -3.87 -25.03
N LYS A 195 4.27 -3.56 -25.00
CA LYS A 195 3.58 -2.83 -26.08
C LYS A 195 4.01 -1.36 -26.20
N LEU A 196 4.56 -0.81 -25.12
CA LEU A 196 4.79 0.63 -24.95
C LEU A 196 6.26 1.02 -24.86
N ALA A 197 7.14 0.00 -24.83
CA ALA A 197 8.58 0.14 -24.88
C ALA A 197 9.12 0.12 -26.34
N LEU A 198 8.23 0.26 -27.33
CA LEU A 198 8.55 0.49 -28.74
C LEU A 198 8.76 1.98 -29.02
#